data_AF-A0AA45R4B3-F1
#
_entry.id   AF-A0AA45R4B3-F1
#
_cell.length_a   1.000
_cell.length_b   1.000
_cell.length_c   1.000
_cell.angle_alpha   90.00
_cell.angle_beta   90.00
_cell.angle_gamma   90.00
#
_symmetry.space_group_name_H-M   'P 1'
#
loop_
_entity.id
_entity.type
_entity.pdbx_description
1 polymer ?
#
loop_
_entity_poly.entity_id
_entity_poly.type
_entity_poly.pdbx_seq_one_letter_code
_entity_poly.pdbx_strand_id
1 'polypeptide(L)'
;MSAHPDRETDMTTPHLAHDHLLRPLRENGQWHRALDHAMTLLDQPGHDFHVIGETLLAAGRPRSAKRYGAELPRIKSRAEPDGGFFREISTSFAGKRKTLSWQPRRLSPDTLLAVCRAQEALGRLDEIAHRSPTASGWGLAVRLREARQLAHLAGVHASLRETWQTHLPGNMPRIATEPVLNAHLDAVLNGHTQQKTNPSEIGGPHVVSATLWHLGMLGAQTHAAFSGLPALLVGVGALRDTWLPLVNAITTHPDDYLTVLRATLETGSAEPMVAHFAHSVIDACREEAILIDRLTTLRTQLFTAVAPGRLGRILQIAVSLATAPVLNNLRIVQQYGITPKAATGITTTLVEQGLLVPHPRCTRSAVFCNPQALYLHSGLPTNPA
;
A
#
# COMPACT_ATOMS: atom_id res chain seq x y z
N MET A 1 -57.18 20.24 28.87
CA MET A 1 -56.37 20.26 27.64
C MET A 1 -55.05 20.96 27.99
N SER A 2 -54.06 20.18 28.43
CA SER A 2 -52.72 20.70 28.71
C SER A 2 -51.84 20.37 27.51
N ALA A 3 -51.37 21.39 26.81
CA ALA A 3 -50.43 21.26 25.72
C ALA A 3 -49.04 20.94 26.26
N HIS A 4 -48.47 19.80 25.86
CA HIS A 4 -47.05 19.51 26.03
C HIS A 4 -46.27 20.33 25.00
N PRO A 5 -45.20 21.04 25.38
CA PRO A 5 -44.30 21.63 24.41
C PRO A 5 -43.43 20.52 23.82
N ASP A 6 -43.42 20.45 22.48
CA ASP A 6 -42.51 19.61 21.71
C ASP A 6 -41.06 19.93 22.10
N ARG A 7 -40.34 18.92 22.60
CA ARG A 7 -38.89 18.97 22.74
C ARG A 7 -38.29 18.82 21.35
N GLU A 8 -37.94 19.94 20.72
CA GLU A 8 -36.91 19.94 19.69
C GLU A 8 -35.63 19.35 20.30
N THR A 9 -35.32 18.11 19.96
CA THR A 9 -34.02 17.51 20.22
C THR A 9 -33.01 18.26 19.38
N ASP A 10 -32.33 19.20 20.01
CA ASP A 10 -31.15 19.89 19.49
C ASP A 10 -30.12 18.81 19.11
N MET A 11 -30.05 18.48 17.81
CA MET A 11 -29.09 17.52 17.30
C MET A 11 -27.72 18.17 17.39
N THR A 12 -27.01 17.85 18.48
CA THR A 12 -25.68 18.37 18.73
C THR A 12 -24.77 18.07 17.53
N THR A 13 -23.90 19.03 17.22
CA THR A 13 -22.86 18.99 16.17
C THR A 13 -22.09 17.64 16.04
N PRO A 14 -21.84 16.87 17.12
CA PRO A 14 -21.23 15.54 17.04
C PRO A 14 -22.05 14.48 16.29
N HIS A 15 -23.39 14.49 16.41
CA HIS A 15 -24.24 13.51 15.72
C HIS A 15 -24.25 13.71 14.21
N LEU A 16 -24.26 14.98 13.77
CA LEU A 16 -24.17 15.32 12.36
C LEU A 16 -22.82 14.91 11.74
N ALA A 17 -21.72 15.08 12.46
CA ALA A 17 -20.40 14.66 11.99
C ALA A 17 -20.29 13.13 11.86
N HIS A 18 -20.86 12.37 12.80
CA HIS A 18 -20.85 10.91 12.75
C HIS A 18 -21.68 10.37 11.58
N ASP A 19 -22.93 10.82 11.44
CA ASP A 19 -23.86 10.25 10.45
C ASP A 19 -23.59 10.74 9.02
N HIS A 20 -23.12 11.98 8.83
CA HIS A 20 -22.93 12.54 7.48
C HIS A 20 -21.50 12.51 6.97
N LEU A 21 -20.50 12.34 7.85
CA LEU A 21 -19.08 12.39 7.48
C LEU A 21 -18.39 11.05 7.75
N LEU A 22 -18.51 10.52 8.97
CA LEU A 22 -17.78 9.32 9.34
C LEU A 22 -18.43 8.03 8.82
N ARG A 23 -19.76 7.92 8.84
CA ARG A 23 -20.48 6.74 8.31
C ARG A 23 -20.24 6.54 6.81
N PRO A 24 -20.36 7.55 5.92
CA PRO A 24 -20.09 7.35 4.50
C PRO A 24 -18.63 7.02 4.21
N LEU A 25 -17.68 7.61 4.94
CA LEU A 25 -16.26 7.29 4.80
C LEU A 25 -15.94 5.85 5.24
N ARG A 26 -16.66 5.35 6.24
CA ARG A 26 -16.61 3.96 6.70
C ARG A 26 -17.17 2.99 5.69
N GLU A 27 -18.37 3.27 5.19
CA GLU A 27 -19.08 2.40 4.25
C GLU A 27 -18.38 2.32 2.89
N ASN A 28 -17.74 3.41 2.46
CA ASN A 28 -17.00 3.46 1.19
C ASN A 28 -15.51 3.09 1.31
N GLY A 29 -15.06 2.59 2.47
CA GLY A 29 -13.67 2.21 2.67
C GLY A 29 -12.65 3.36 2.62
N GLN A 30 -13.11 4.62 2.68
CA GLN A 30 -12.28 5.84 2.57
C GLN A 30 -11.65 6.25 3.92
N TRP A 31 -11.15 5.27 4.65
CA TRP A 31 -10.60 5.43 6.01
C TRP A 31 -9.41 6.38 6.12
N HIS A 32 -8.66 6.56 5.04
CA HIS A 32 -7.57 7.52 4.97
C HIS A 32 -8.10 8.96 5.10
N ARG A 33 -9.24 9.28 4.49
CA ARG A 33 -9.90 10.59 4.64
C ARG A 33 -10.45 10.80 6.04
N ALA A 34 -10.94 9.75 6.69
CA ALA A 34 -11.33 9.82 8.09
C ALA A 34 -10.11 10.11 8.99
N LEU A 35 -8.96 9.48 8.72
CA LEU A 35 -7.71 9.80 9.43
C LEU A 35 -7.20 11.22 9.15
N ASP A 36 -7.23 11.67 7.91
CA ASP A 36 -6.85 13.05 7.55
C ASP A 36 -7.79 14.06 8.21
N HIS A 37 -9.08 13.76 8.29
CA HIS A 37 -10.06 14.56 9.02
C HIS A 37 -9.77 14.59 10.52
N ALA A 38 -9.49 13.45 11.16
CA ALA A 38 -9.07 13.39 12.57
C ALA A 38 -7.79 14.19 12.82
N MET A 39 -6.83 14.12 11.90
CA MET A 39 -5.59 14.90 11.99
C MET A 39 -5.87 16.40 11.86
N THR A 40 -6.77 16.80 10.95
CA THR A 40 -7.21 18.19 10.80
C THR A 40 -7.91 18.71 12.06
N LEU A 41 -8.77 17.88 12.69
CA LEU A 41 -9.44 18.21 13.94
C LEU A 41 -8.45 18.41 15.10
N LEU A 42 -7.39 17.59 15.16
CA LEU A 42 -6.34 17.72 16.19
C LEU A 42 -5.58 19.05 16.12
N ASP A 43 -5.51 19.66 14.93
CA ASP A 43 -4.83 20.95 14.72
C ASP A 43 -5.73 22.17 15.06
N GLN A 44 -7.03 21.95 15.32
CA GLN A 44 -7.96 23.01 15.71
C GLN A 44 -7.98 23.23 17.24
N PRO A 45 -7.97 24.49 17.73
CA PRO A 45 -8.18 24.78 19.14
C PRO A 45 -9.61 24.45 19.57
N GLY A 46 -9.78 23.75 20.70
CA GLY A 46 -11.10 23.39 21.23
C GLY A 46 -11.73 22.15 20.62
N HIS A 47 -10.94 21.27 19.99
CA HIS A 47 -11.44 20.04 19.39
C HIS A 47 -12.13 19.11 20.40
N ASP A 48 -13.21 18.46 19.96
CA ASP A 48 -13.91 17.46 20.75
C ASP A 48 -13.15 16.13 20.69
N PHE A 49 -12.59 15.73 21.85
CA PHE A 49 -11.89 14.46 21.99
C PHE A 49 -12.79 13.28 21.62
N HIS A 50 -14.10 13.34 21.88
CA HIS A 50 -15.02 12.26 21.54
C HIS A 50 -15.13 12.05 20.02
N VAL A 51 -15.23 13.13 19.23
CA VAL A 51 -15.26 13.05 17.75
C VAL A 51 -13.94 12.48 17.20
N ILE A 52 -12.80 12.86 17.77
CA ILE A 52 -11.51 12.26 17.40
C ILE A 52 -11.47 10.77 17.77
N GLY A 53 -12.01 10.41 18.94
CA GLY A 53 -12.16 9.04 19.38
C GLY A 53 -12.98 8.20 18.41
N GLU A 54 -14.17 8.66 18.05
CA GLU A 54 -15.06 8.03 17.06
C GLU A 54 -14.42 7.94 15.68
N THR A 55 -13.74 9.00 15.23
CA THR A 55 -13.05 9.01 13.93
C THR A 55 -11.90 8.00 13.91
N LEU A 56 -11.14 7.89 15.00
CA LEU A 56 -10.09 6.88 15.16
C LEU A 56 -10.66 5.46 15.27
N LEU A 57 -11.80 5.30 15.96
CA LEU A 57 -12.48 4.02 16.08
C LEU A 57 -12.99 3.55 14.72
N ALA A 58 -13.64 4.46 13.98
CA ALA A 58 -14.04 4.28 12.60
C ALA A 58 -12.82 3.87 11.77
N ALA A 59 -11.71 4.60 11.83
CA ALA A 59 -10.47 4.28 11.11
C ALA A 59 -9.73 3.00 11.58
N GLY A 60 -10.35 2.12 12.38
CA GLY A 60 -9.76 0.85 12.82
C GLY A 60 -8.60 1.04 13.81
N ARG A 61 -8.58 2.14 14.58
CA ARG A 61 -7.56 2.47 15.60
C ARG A 61 -8.14 2.43 17.02
N PRO A 62 -8.72 1.31 17.49
CA PRO A 62 -9.41 1.25 18.78
C PRO A 62 -8.51 1.61 19.97
N ARG A 63 -7.24 1.18 19.98
CA ARG A 63 -6.32 1.54 21.07
C ARG A 63 -6.03 3.03 21.13
N SER A 64 -6.00 3.72 19.98
CA SER A 64 -5.83 5.16 19.91
C SER A 64 -7.13 5.85 20.34
N ALA A 65 -8.28 5.40 19.81
CA ALA A 65 -9.62 5.91 20.15
C ALA A 65 -9.89 5.90 21.66
N LYS A 66 -9.46 4.85 22.38
CA LYS A 66 -9.60 4.75 23.84
C LYS A 66 -8.94 5.92 24.60
N ARG A 67 -7.85 6.48 24.07
CA ARG A 67 -7.17 7.64 24.69
C ARG A 67 -7.99 8.92 24.60
N TYR A 68 -8.98 8.94 23.71
CA TYR A 68 -9.86 10.05 23.43
C TYR A 68 -11.28 9.80 23.99
N GLY A 69 -11.42 8.89 24.95
CA GLY A 69 -12.69 8.64 25.63
C GLY A 69 -13.72 7.83 24.84
N ALA A 70 -13.38 7.28 23.67
CA ALA A 70 -14.27 6.38 22.96
C ALA A 70 -14.44 5.07 23.73
N GLU A 71 -15.68 4.71 24.04
CA GLU A 71 -15.99 3.42 24.63
C GLU A 71 -15.66 2.32 23.62
N LEU A 72 -14.64 1.53 23.94
CA LEU A 72 -14.32 0.38 23.12
C LEU A 72 -15.39 -0.68 23.32
N PRO A 73 -16.02 -1.20 22.25
CA PRO A 73 -16.76 -2.45 22.38
C PRO A 73 -15.81 -3.49 22.99
N ARG A 74 -16.30 -4.26 23.97
CA ARG A 74 -15.53 -5.34 24.61
C ARG A 74 -15.25 -6.44 23.58
N ILE A 75 -14.19 -6.27 22.80
CA ILE A 75 -13.70 -7.29 21.87
C ILE A 75 -12.93 -8.32 22.70
N LYS A 76 -13.55 -9.48 22.94
CA LYS A 76 -12.89 -10.64 23.52
C LYS A 76 -11.77 -11.09 22.56
N SER A 77 -10.54 -11.24 23.10
CA SER A 77 -9.38 -11.99 22.58
C SER A 77 -9.08 -11.94 21.07
N ARG A 78 -7.89 -11.40 20.73
CA ARG A 78 -7.06 -11.76 19.55
C ARG A 78 -7.87 -12.30 18.35
N ALA A 79 -8.79 -11.49 17.83
CA ALA A 79 -9.37 -11.76 16.53
C ALA A 79 -8.21 -11.77 15.54
N GLU A 80 -8.01 -12.87 14.83
CA GLU A 80 -7.30 -12.81 13.56
C GLU A 80 -7.96 -11.66 12.76
N PRO A 81 -7.19 -10.84 12.03
CA PRO A 81 -7.76 -9.85 11.13
C PRO A 81 -8.62 -10.61 10.12
N ASP A 82 -9.91 -10.72 10.43
CA ASP A 82 -10.90 -11.48 9.68
C ASP A 82 -11.36 -10.59 8.53
N GLY A 83 -10.38 -10.11 7.74
CA GLY A 83 -10.61 -9.29 6.56
C GLY A 83 -11.56 -10.03 5.65
N GLY A 84 -12.75 -9.45 5.44
CA GLY A 84 -13.83 -10.08 4.69
C GLY A 84 -13.36 -10.62 3.35
N PHE A 85 -12.41 -9.92 2.70
CA PHE A 85 -11.83 -10.29 1.42
C PHE A 85 -11.16 -11.68 1.41
N PHE A 86 -10.15 -11.93 2.25
CA PHE A 86 -9.45 -13.22 2.25
C PHE A 86 -10.35 -14.37 2.69
N ARG A 87 -11.27 -14.10 3.62
CA ARG A 87 -12.27 -15.07 4.06
C ARG A 87 -13.23 -15.43 2.91
N GLU A 88 -13.73 -14.43 2.19
CA GLU A 88 -14.66 -14.60 1.06
C GLU A 88 -14.03 -15.39 -0.09
N ILE A 89 -12.76 -15.13 -0.41
CA ILE A 89 -12.01 -15.94 -1.38
C ILE A 89 -11.88 -17.37 -0.87
N SER A 90 -11.47 -17.55 0.38
CA SER A 90 -11.27 -18.88 0.97
C SER A 90 -12.56 -19.71 0.99
N THR A 91 -13.72 -19.07 1.24
CA THR A 91 -15.05 -19.69 1.16
C THR A 91 -15.46 -19.98 -0.28
N SER A 92 -15.13 -19.11 -1.24
CA SER A 92 -15.43 -19.33 -2.66
C SER A 92 -14.72 -20.56 -3.22
N PHE A 93 -13.52 -20.86 -2.70
CA PHE A 93 -12.78 -22.08 -3.04
C PHE A 93 -13.18 -23.31 -2.19
N ALA A 94 -13.90 -23.13 -1.08
CA ALA A 94 -14.33 -24.25 -0.23
C ALA A 94 -15.26 -25.19 -1.04
N GLY A 95 -14.80 -26.41 -1.30
CA GLY A 95 -15.51 -27.40 -2.12
C GLY A 95 -14.98 -27.59 -3.55
N LYS A 96 -14.14 -26.68 -4.07
CA LYS A 96 -13.58 -26.77 -5.44
C LYS A 96 -12.07 -27.09 -5.51
N ARG A 97 -11.41 -27.24 -4.34
CA ARG A 97 -9.93 -27.33 -4.22
C ARG A 97 -9.25 -28.53 -4.88
N LYS A 98 -9.97 -29.64 -5.13
CA LYS A 98 -9.34 -30.90 -5.60
C LYS A 98 -9.59 -31.22 -7.08
N THR A 99 -10.40 -30.44 -7.79
CA THR A 99 -10.92 -30.84 -9.11
C THR A 99 -10.63 -29.86 -10.24
N LEU A 100 -10.15 -28.65 -9.94
CA LEU A 100 -9.89 -27.63 -10.96
C LEU A 100 -8.45 -27.75 -11.47
N SER A 101 -8.27 -28.48 -12.56
CA SER A 101 -7.13 -28.24 -13.44
C SER A 101 -7.49 -27.04 -14.31
N TRP A 102 -6.90 -25.88 -14.01
CA TRP A 102 -7.08 -24.68 -14.81
C TRP A 102 -6.38 -24.87 -16.15
N GLN A 103 -7.08 -25.46 -17.12
CA GLN A 103 -6.57 -25.53 -18.47
C GLN A 103 -6.84 -24.18 -19.16
N PRO A 104 -5.84 -23.60 -19.84
CA PRO A 104 -6.10 -22.53 -20.76
C PRO A 104 -6.92 -23.13 -21.91
N ARG A 105 -8.25 -23.08 -21.79
CA ARG A 105 -9.12 -23.14 -22.97
C ARG A 105 -8.63 -22.07 -23.95
N ARG A 106 -8.96 -22.22 -25.24
CA ARG A 106 -8.66 -21.18 -26.23
C ARG A 106 -9.21 -19.85 -25.73
N LEU A 107 -8.30 -18.94 -25.38
CA LEU A 107 -8.64 -17.58 -25.00
C LEU A 107 -9.35 -16.91 -26.18
N SER A 108 -10.36 -16.10 -25.91
CA SER A 108 -10.99 -15.29 -26.95
C SER A 108 -9.97 -14.34 -27.60
N PRO A 109 -10.22 -13.90 -28.83
CA PRO A 109 -9.36 -12.92 -29.51
C PRO A 109 -9.11 -11.65 -28.68
N ASP A 110 -10.14 -11.17 -27.97
CA ASP A 110 -10.03 -9.97 -27.14
C ASP A 110 -9.11 -10.20 -25.93
N THR A 111 -9.26 -11.35 -25.24
CA THR A 111 -8.37 -11.72 -24.14
C THR A 111 -6.92 -11.91 -24.61
N LEU A 112 -6.71 -12.52 -25.79
CA LEU A 112 -5.38 -12.65 -26.38
C LEU A 112 -4.75 -11.29 -26.68
N LEU A 113 -5.51 -10.36 -27.26
CA LEU A 113 -5.04 -9.00 -27.52
C LEU A 113 -4.67 -8.27 -26.23
N ALA A 114 -5.48 -8.41 -25.17
CA ALA A 114 -5.18 -7.84 -23.86
C ALA A 114 -3.89 -8.43 -23.27
N VAL A 115 -3.68 -9.74 -23.36
CA VAL A 115 -2.44 -10.40 -22.92
C VAL A 115 -1.21 -9.87 -23.68
N CYS A 116 -1.29 -9.72 -25.00
CA CYS A 116 -0.19 -9.15 -25.79
C CYS A 116 0.13 -7.71 -25.36
N ARG A 117 -0.90 -6.87 -25.17
CA ARG A 117 -0.73 -5.49 -24.69
C ARG A 117 -0.12 -5.44 -23.28
N ALA A 118 -0.51 -6.35 -22.40
CA ALA A 118 0.05 -6.46 -21.07
C ALA A 118 1.55 -6.85 -21.10
N GLN A 119 1.93 -7.79 -21.96
CA GLN A 119 3.34 -8.14 -22.16
C GLN A 119 4.17 -6.98 -22.68
N GLU A 120 3.64 -6.24 -23.67
CA GLU A 120 4.29 -5.03 -24.18
C GLU A 120 4.43 -3.97 -23.08
N ALA A 121 3.39 -3.73 -22.29
CA ALA A 121 3.39 -2.78 -21.19
C ALA A 121 4.43 -3.16 -20.11
N LEU A 122 4.54 -4.44 -19.78
CA LEU A 122 5.57 -4.97 -18.87
C LEU A 122 6.97 -4.71 -19.39
N GLY A 123 7.24 -5.01 -20.68
CA GLY A 123 8.54 -4.75 -21.30
C GLY A 123 8.90 -3.26 -21.32
N ARG A 124 7.92 -2.38 -21.56
CA ARG A 124 8.12 -0.92 -21.48
C ARG A 124 8.41 -0.44 -20.07
N LEU A 125 7.66 -0.93 -19.07
CA LEU A 125 7.91 -0.61 -17.67
C LEU A 125 9.29 -1.09 -17.24
N ASP A 126 9.69 -2.30 -17.65
CA ASP A 126 11.01 -2.87 -17.35
C ASP A 126 12.13 -1.93 -17.83
N GLU A 127 12.04 -1.48 -19.07
CA GLU A 127 13.06 -0.60 -19.64
C GLU A 127 13.08 0.78 -18.98
N ILE A 128 11.91 1.37 -18.69
CA ILE A 128 11.79 2.68 -18.01
C ILE A 128 12.39 2.60 -16.60
N ALA A 129 11.99 1.59 -15.82
CA ALA A 129 12.45 1.42 -14.46
C ALA A 129 13.96 1.13 -14.41
N HIS A 130 14.48 0.32 -15.35
CA HIS A 130 15.90 0.01 -15.43
C HIS A 130 16.76 1.23 -15.75
N ARG A 131 16.33 2.07 -16.70
CA ARG A 131 17.07 3.29 -17.10
C ARG A 131 16.94 4.43 -16.09
N SER A 132 15.96 4.36 -15.20
CA SER A 132 15.71 5.43 -14.25
C SER A 132 16.88 5.62 -13.26
N PRO A 133 17.30 6.86 -12.97
CA PRO A 133 18.28 7.13 -11.90
C PRO A 133 17.77 6.77 -10.51
N THR A 134 16.50 6.37 -10.38
CA THR A 134 15.85 5.93 -9.14
C THR A 134 15.73 4.41 -9.01
N ALA A 135 16.22 3.63 -9.99
CA ALA A 135 16.03 2.17 -10.08
C ALA A 135 16.33 1.41 -8.76
N SER A 136 17.45 1.74 -8.10
CA SER A 136 17.93 1.00 -6.92
C SER A 136 17.03 1.11 -5.69
N GLY A 137 16.18 2.13 -5.59
CA GLY A 137 15.21 2.28 -4.49
C GLY A 137 13.78 1.90 -4.86
N TRP A 138 13.51 1.73 -6.16
CA TRP A 138 12.16 1.56 -6.67
C TRP A 138 11.53 0.23 -6.27
N GLY A 139 12.27 -0.87 -6.39
CA GLY A 139 11.77 -2.20 -6.03
C GLY A 139 11.39 -2.32 -4.55
N LEU A 140 12.07 -1.58 -3.65
CA LEU A 140 11.66 -1.50 -2.25
C LEU A 140 10.37 -0.69 -2.09
N ALA A 141 10.24 0.45 -2.76
CA ALA A 141 9.05 1.29 -2.68
C ALA A 141 7.78 0.56 -3.15
N VAL A 142 7.87 -0.19 -4.25
CA VAL A 142 6.79 -1.06 -4.74
C VAL A 142 6.44 -2.12 -3.71
N ARG A 143 7.43 -2.86 -3.19
CA ARG A 143 7.21 -3.89 -2.15
C ARG A 143 6.54 -3.36 -0.89
N LEU A 144 6.88 -2.15 -0.45
CA LEU A 144 6.20 -1.52 0.69
C LEU A 144 4.74 -1.14 0.38
N ARG A 145 4.45 -0.67 -0.85
CA ARG A 145 3.07 -0.42 -1.29
C ARG A 145 2.26 -1.71 -1.37
N GLU A 146 2.87 -2.80 -1.84
CA GLU A 146 2.25 -4.14 -1.87
C GLU A 146 1.95 -4.65 -0.47
N ALA A 147 2.91 -4.56 0.47
CA ALA A 147 2.70 -4.97 1.86
C ALA A 147 1.59 -4.16 2.53
N ARG A 148 1.49 -2.86 2.24
CA ARG A 148 0.39 -2.01 2.70
C ARG A 148 -0.95 -2.47 2.14
N GLN A 149 -1.02 -2.78 0.85
CA GLN A 149 -2.26 -3.25 0.23
C GLN A 149 -2.68 -4.61 0.79
N LEU A 150 -1.75 -5.54 0.98
CA LEU A 150 -2.04 -6.83 1.61
C LEU A 150 -2.60 -6.67 3.03
N ALA A 151 -1.99 -5.78 3.83
CA ALA A 151 -2.52 -5.45 5.14
C ALA A 151 -3.93 -4.87 5.03
N HIS A 152 -4.20 -3.99 4.06
CA HIS A 152 -5.52 -3.43 3.83
C HIS A 152 -6.56 -4.50 3.48
N LEU A 153 -6.23 -5.45 2.60
CA LEU A 153 -7.09 -6.59 2.26
C LEU A 153 -7.35 -7.52 3.47
N ALA A 154 -6.41 -7.57 4.42
CA ALA A 154 -6.59 -8.24 5.72
C ALA A 154 -7.42 -7.42 6.72
N GLY A 155 -7.97 -6.27 6.33
CA GLY A 155 -8.70 -5.37 7.24
C GLY A 155 -7.80 -4.56 8.18
N VAL A 156 -6.48 -4.53 7.91
CA VAL A 156 -5.49 -3.77 8.67
C VAL A 156 -5.12 -2.50 7.93
N HIS A 157 -5.55 -1.36 8.47
CA HIS A 157 -5.20 -0.07 7.91
C HIS A 157 -3.82 0.40 8.40
N ALA A 158 -2.92 0.61 7.45
CA ALA A 158 -1.66 1.31 7.64
C ALA A 158 -1.53 2.41 6.59
N SER A 159 -1.12 3.59 7.04
CA SER A 159 -0.72 4.65 6.11
C SER A 159 0.61 4.27 5.47
N LEU A 160 0.85 4.78 4.27
CA LEU A 160 2.12 4.55 3.57
C LEU A 160 3.32 4.97 4.44
N ARG A 161 3.21 6.10 5.12
CA ARG A 161 4.22 6.59 6.06
C ARG A 161 4.55 5.57 7.14
N GLU A 162 3.53 4.97 7.78
CA GLU A 162 3.73 3.95 8.80
C GLU A 162 4.40 2.70 8.22
N THR A 163 4.04 2.28 7.01
CA THR A 163 4.68 1.17 6.31
C THR A 163 6.15 1.45 5.98
N TRP A 164 6.52 2.68 5.65
CA TRP A 164 7.93 3.04 5.50
C TRP A 164 8.67 3.05 6.85
N GLN A 165 7.99 3.47 7.92
CA GLN A 165 8.58 3.56 9.25
C GLN A 165 8.92 2.20 9.85
N THR A 166 8.18 1.14 9.54
CA THR A 166 8.49 -0.22 10.01
C THR A 166 9.79 -0.76 9.40
N HIS A 167 10.19 -0.25 8.24
CA HIS A 167 11.47 -0.60 7.59
C HIS A 167 12.66 0.24 8.12
N LEU A 168 12.45 1.17 9.06
CA LEU A 168 13.56 1.96 9.60
C LEU A 168 14.30 1.21 10.71
N PRO A 169 15.63 1.16 10.68
CA PRO A 169 16.42 0.51 11.72
C PRO A 169 16.23 1.23 13.06
N GLY A 170 16.15 0.45 14.15
CA GLY A 170 16.01 0.95 15.52
C GLY A 170 14.66 1.63 15.80
N ASN A 171 13.75 1.66 14.84
CA ASN A 171 12.40 2.13 15.07
C ASN A 171 11.59 0.95 15.63
N MET A 172 11.12 1.06 16.87
CA MET A 172 10.08 0.19 17.41
C MET A 172 8.75 0.87 17.08
N PRO A 173 8.02 0.42 16.04
CA PRO A 173 6.70 0.96 15.74
C PRO A 173 5.84 0.88 17.00
N ARG A 174 5.20 1.99 17.38
CA ARG A 174 4.26 1.99 18.52
C ARG A 174 2.84 1.58 18.11
N ILE A 175 2.68 1.00 16.92
CA ILE A 175 1.38 0.88 16.27
C ILE A 175 0.85 -0.53 16.48
N ALA A 176 -0.40 -0.64 16.94
CA ALA A 176 -1.05 -1.92 17.21
C ALA A 176 -1.15 -2.85 15.99
N THR A 177 -1.01 -2.33 14.77
CA THR A 177 -1.09 -3.06 13.50
C THR A 177 0.24 -3.68 13.07
N GLU A 178 1.31 -3.47 13.84
CA GLU A 178 2.65 -3.91 13.52
C GLU A 178 2.80 -5.43 13.27
N PRO A 179 2.23 -6.35 14.07
CA PRO A 179 2.49 -7.79 13.84
C PRO A 179 1.96 -8.28 12.48
N VAL A 180 0.79 -7.77 12.07
CA VAL A 180 0.17 -8.17 10.79
C VAL A 180 0.90 -7.53 9.63
N LEU A 181 1.20 -6.23 9.73
CA LEU A 181 1.96 -5.52 8.70
C LEU A 181 3.36 -6.11 8.53
N ASN A 182 4.05 -6.46 9.63
CA ASN A 182 5.37 -7.08 9.58
C ASN A 182 5.31 -8.47 8.92
N ALA A 183 4.28 -9.28 9.19
CA ALA A 183 4.11 -10.55 8.50
C ALA A 183 3.96 -10.38 6.98
N HIS A 184 3.22 -9.37 6.53
CA HIS A 184 3.12 -9.04 5.10
C HIS A 184 4.41 -8.46 4.53
N LEU A 185 5.11 -7.62 5.28
CA LEU A 185 6.41 -7.07 4.89
C LEU A 185 7.44 -8.19 4.74
N ASP A 186 7.55 -9.09 5.72
CA ASP A 186 8.46 -10.23 5.66
C ASP A 186 8.13 -11.13 4.47
N ALA A 187 6.84 -11.38 4.21
CA ALA A 187 6.42 -12.17 3.07
C ALA A 187 6.77 -11.51 1.73
N VAL A 188 6.59 -10.19 1.59
CA VAL A 188 6.87 -9.47 0.33
C VAL A 188 8.37 -9.17 0.15
N LEU A 189 9.10 -8.91 1.23
CA LEU A 189 10.52 -8.55 1.19
C LEU A 189 11.43 -9.77 1.11
N ASN A 190 11.06 -10.87 1.76
CA ASN A 190 11.88 -12.11 1.84
C ASN A 190 11.30 -13.27 1.00
N GLY A 191 10.05 -13.16 0.52
CA GLY A 191 9.31 -14.25 -0.13
C GLY A 191 9.91 -14.82 -1.41
N HIS A 192 10.81 -14.08 -2.08
CA HIS A 192 11.53 -14.54 -3.28
C HIS A 192 12.30 -15.86 -3.08
N THR A 193 12.60 -16.23 -1.83
CA THR A 193 13.41 -17.42 -1.51
C THR A 193 12.61 -18.71 -1.27
N GLN A 194 11.27 -18.66 -1.14
CA GLN A 194 10.51 -19.82 -0.63
C GLN A 194 9.57 -20.52 -1.62
N GLN A 195 9.31 -19.99 -2.82
CA GLN A 195 8.39 -20.64 -3.76
C GLN A 195 9.11 -21.64 -4.67
N LYS A 196 8.97 -22.92 -4.34
CA LYS A 196 9.51 -24.07 -5.09
C LYS A 196 8.79 -24.34 -6.42
N THR A 197 7.61 -23.76 -6.66
CA THR A 197 6.90 -23.93 -7.92
C THR A 197 7.40 -22.90 -8.91
N ASN A 198 8.27 -23.32 -9.82
CA ASN A 198 8.76 -22.47 -10.91
C ASN A 198 7.57 -22.10 -11.81
N PRO A 199 7.09 -20.86 -11.80
CA PRO A 199 5.96 -20.48 -12.65
C PRO A 199 6.36 -20.45 -14.13
N SER A 200 7.66 -20.52 -14.44
CA SER A 200 8.22 -20.74 -15.77
C SER A 200 7.87 -22.12 -16.37
N GLU A 201 7.52 -23.12 -15.56
CA GLU A 201 7.12 -24.45 -16.04
C GLU A 201 5.72 -24.46 -16.68
N ILE A 202 4.89 -23.46 -16.41
CA ILE A 202 3.54 -23.35 -16.95
C ILE A 202 3.56 -23.06 -18.47
N GLY A 203 4.68 -22.52 -18.98
CA GLY A 203 4.82 -22.12 -20.39
C GLY A 203 3.86 -20.99 -20.79
N GLY A 204 4.07 -20.44 -21.99
CA GLY A 204 3.20 -19.41 -22.57
C GLY A 204 3.48 -17.98 -22.09
N PRO A 205 2.56 -17.04 -22.36
CA PRO A 205 2.70 -15.64 -21.97
C PRO A 205 2.80 -15.45 -20.45
N HIS A 206 3.78 -14.66 -19.99
CA HIS A 206 4.02 -14.43 -18.56
C HIS A 206 2.78 -14.05 -17.74
N VAL A 207 1.88 -13.22 -18.30
CA VAL A 207 0.64 -12.81 -17.63
C VAL A 207 -0.32 -13.99 -17.43
N VAL A 208 -0.41 -14.88 -18.42
CA VAL A 208 -1.22 -16.10 -18.33
C VAL A 208 -0.62 -17.04 -17.28
N SER A 209 0.70 -17.29 -17.32
CA SER A 209 1.39 -18.14 -16.35
C SER A 209 1.23 -17.61 -14.93
N ALA A 210 1.38 -16.30 -14.73
CA ALA A 210 1.17 -15.64 -13.45
C ALA A 210 -0.28 -15.79 -12.95
N THR A 211 -1.26 -15.63 -13.84
CA THR A 211 -2.68 -15.79 -13.50
C THR A 211 -3.01 -17.23 -13.09
N LEU A 212 -2.53 -18.21 -13.85
CA LEU A 212 -2.76 -19.63 -13.57
C LEU A 212 -2.08 -20.06 -12.27
N TRP A 213 -0.85 -19.59 -12.03
CA TRP A 213 -0.17 -19.79 -10.75
C TRP A 213 -0.99 -19.21 -9.60
N HIS A 214 -1.51 -17.98 -9.74
CA HIS A 214 -2.30 -17.33 -8.71
C HIS A 214 -3.58 -18.12 -8.42
N LEU A 215 -4.35 -18.50 -9.45
CA LEU A 215 -5.55 -19.33 -9.30
C LEU A 215 -5.27 -20.68 -8.65
N GLY A 216 -4.14 -21.32 -8.98
CA GLY A 216 -3.69 -22.55 -8.33
C GLY A 216 -3.37 -22.35 -6.85
N MET A 217 -2.68 -21.27 -6.52
CA MET A 217 -2.33 -20.92 -5.15
C MET A 217 -3.54 -20.52 -4.31
N LEU A 218 -4.54 -19.83 -4.87
CA LEU A 218 -5.78 -19.50 -4.16
C LEU A 218 -6.51 -20.75 -3.67
N GLY A 219 -6.45 -21.85 -4.44
CA GLY A 219 -7.02 -23.14 -4.03
C GLY A 219 -6.28 -23.79 -2.86
N ALA A 220 -4.99 -23.49 -2.67
CA ALA A 220 -4.16 -24.07 -1.62
C ALA A 220 -4.06 -23.18 -0.38
N GLN A 221 -3.60 -21.93 -0.57
CA GLN A 221 -3.27 -20.97 0.49
C GLN A 221 -3.51 -19.54 -0.01
N THR A 222 -4.69 -18.99 0.26
CA THR A 222 -5.12 -17.65 -0.20
C THR A 222 -4.08 -16.56 0.09
N HIS A 223 -3.58 -16.48 1.32
CA HIS A 223 -2.62 -15.44 1.71
C HIS A 223 -1.31 -15.53 0.91
N ALA A 224 -0.78 -16.75 0.75
CA ALA A 224 0.44 -17.00 -0.03
C ALA A 224 0.26 -16.69 -1.53
N ALA A 225 -0.95 -16.88 -2.06
CA ALA A 225 -1.28 -16.53 -3.44
C ALA A 225 -1.14 -15.04 -3.73
N PHE A 226 -1.39 -14.18 -2.73
CA PHE A 226 -1.24 -12.73 -2.87
C PHE A 226 0.16 -12.26 -2.46
N SER A 227 0.73 -12.79 -1.38
CA SER A 227 2.07 -12.36 -0.94
C SER A 227 3.18 -12.74 -1.92
N GLY A 228 2.95 -13.75 -2.78
CA GLY A 228 3.89 -14.13 -3.84
C GLY A 228 3.79 -13.31 -5.14
N LEU A 229 2.68 -12.59 -5.37
CA LEU A 229 2.48 -11.81 -6.60
C LEU A 229 3.59 -10.80 -6.90
N PRO A 230 4.15 -10.05 -5.92
CA PRO A 230 5.22 -9.10 -6.19
C PRO A 230 6.48 -9.77 -6.78
N ALA A 231 6.80 -11.00 -6.33
CA ALA A 231 7.94 -11.76 -6.81
C ALA A 231 7.65 -12.50 -8.12
N LEU A 232 6.38 -12.77 -8.40
CA LEU A 232 5.96 -13.67 -9.47
C LEU A 232 6.41 -13.21 -10.86
N LEU A 233 6.23 -11.92 -11.17
CA LEU A 233 6.62 -11.36 -12.47
C LEU A 233 8.14 -11.41 -12.69
N VAL A 234 8.92 -11.33 -11.61
CA VAL A 234 10.38 -11.54 -11.65
C VAL A 234 10.69 -13.02 -11.86
N GLY A 235 10.01 -13.91 -11.14
CA GLY A 235 10.20 -15.35 -11.22
C GLY A 235 9.87 -15.95 -12.59
N VAL A 236 8.89 -15.38 -13.31
CA VAL A 236 8.59 -15.76 -14.71
C VAL A 236 9.47 -15.04 -15.74
N GLY A 237 10.36 -14.14 -15.31
CA GLY A 237 11.25 -13.39 -16.21
C GLY A 237 10.57 -12.26 -16.99
N ALA A 238 9.39 -11.80 -16.55
CA ALA A 238 8.71 -10.66 -17.17
C ALA A 238 9.31 -9.31 -16.77
N LEU A 239 9.91 -9.23 -15.57
CA LEU A 239 10.57 -8.03 -15.03
C LEU A 239 11.91 -8.42 -14.37
N ARG A 240 12.89 -7.51 -14.37
CA ARG A 240 14.20 -7.73 -13.72
C ARG A 240 14.14 -7.61 -12.19
N ASP A 241 13.18 -6.87 -11.66
CA ASP A 241 12.94 -6.68 -10.22
C ASP A 241 11.44 -6.32 -9.99
N THR A 242 11.04 -6.18 -8.73
CA THR A 242 9.66 -5.96 -8.30
C THR A 242 9.23 -4.52 -8.60
N TRP A 243 8.89 -4.23 -9.85
CA TRP A 243 8.60 -2.87 -10.32
C TRP A 243 7.12 -2.54 -10.49
N LEU A 244 6.25 -3.56 -10.45
CA LEU A 244 4.81 -3.41 -10.58
C LEU A 244 4.13 -3.81 -9.26
N PRO A 245 3.31 -2.95 -8.64
CA PRO A 245 2.52 -3.33 -7.47
C PRO A 245 1.30 -4.14 -7.92
N LEU A 246 1.53 -5.41 -8.29
CA LEU A 246 0.54 -6.31 -8.86
C LEU A 246 -0.63 -6.61 -7.91
N VAL A 247 -0.40 -6.74 -6.59
CA VAL A 247 -1.51 -6.91 -5.63
C VAL A 247 -2.40 -5.68 -5.67
N ASN A 248 -1.81 -4.48 -5.62
CA ASN A 248 -2.56 -3.23 -5.75
C ASN A 248 -3.33 -3.17 -7.07
N ALA A 249 -2.69 -3.51 -8.19
CA ALA A 249 -3.30 -3.47 -9.52
C ALA A 249 -4.56 -4.34 -9.60
N ILE A 250 -4.46 -5.63 -9.25
CA ILE A 250 -5.59 -6.56 -9.42
C ILE A 250 -6.68 -6.38 -8.36
N THR A 251 -6.39 -5.68 -7.26
CA THR A 251 -7.32 -5.46 -6.14
C THR A 251 -7.65 -3.98 -5.90
N THR A 252 -7.41 -3.11 -6.89
CA THR A 252 -7.78 -1.68 -6.80
C THR A 252 -9.28 -1.55 -6.52
N HIS A 253 -10.08 -2.44 -7.12
CA HIS A 253 -11.49 -2.63 -6.83
C HIS A 253 -11.70 -4.08 -6.35
N PRO A 254 -11.65 -4.35 -5.03
CA PRO A 254 -11.75 -5.70 -4.49
C PRO A 254 -13.02 -6.45 -4.92
N ASP A 255 -14.14 -5.75 -5.06
CA ASP A 255 -15.42 -6.33 -5.48
C ASP A 255 -15.40 -6.81 -6.94
N ASP A 256 -14.71 -6.08 -7.83
CA ASP A 256 -14.53 -6.48 -9.22
C ASP A 256 -13.70 -7.76 -9.30
N TYR A 257 -12.60 -7.83 -8.53
CA TYR A 257 -11.79 -9.03 -8.42
C TYR A 257 -12.62 -10.24 -7.93
N LEU A 258 -13.44 -10.06 -6.88
CA LEU A 258 -14.31 -11.12 -6.35
C LEU A 258 -15.38 -11.55 -7.36
N THR A 259 -15.92 -10.61 -8.14
CA THR A 259 -16.88 -10.87 -9.21
C THR A 259 -16.25 -11.71 -10.32
N VAL A 260 -15.06 -11.32 -10.80
CA VAL A 260 -14.29 -12.07 -11.80
C VAL A 260 -13.90 -13.45 -11.28
N LEU A 261 -13.51 -13.56 -10.01
CA LEU A 261 -13.16 -14.83 -9.39
C LEU A 261 -14.37 -15.77 -9.33
N ARG A 262 -15.55 -15.27 -8.94
CA ARG A 262 -16.79 -16.06 -8.94
C ARG A 262 -17.12 -16.57 -10.34
N ALA A 263 -17.09 -15.71 -11.36
CA ALA A 263 -17.31 -16.11 -12.75
C ALA A 263 -16.30 -17.18 -13.23
N THR A 264 -15.02 -17.03 -12.84
CA THR A 264 -13.96 -18.02 -13.12
C THR A 264 -14.26 -19.38 -12.48
N LEU A 265 -14.73 -19.37 -11.23
CA LEU A 265 -15.09 -20.60 -10.50
C LEU A 265 -16.38 -21.25 -11.02
N GLU A 266 -17.37 -20.47 -11.44
CA GLU A 266 -18.65 -20.96 -11.98
C GLU A 266 -18.49 -21.60 -13.35
N THR A 267 -17.73 -20.96 -14.23
CA THR A 267 -17.48 -21.46 -15.60
C THR A 267 -16.42 -22.56 -15.66
N GLY A 268 -15.55 -22.65 -14.65
CA GLY A 268 -14.36 -23.49 -14.67
C GLY A 268 -13.32 -23.05 -15.73
N SER A 269 -13.45 -21.84 -16.27
CA SER A 269 -12.53 -21.25 -17.24
C SER A 269 -11.66 -20.20 -16.56
N ALA A 270 -10.34 -20.23 -16.78
CA ALA A 270 -9.43 -19.21 -16.28
C ALA A 270 -9.51 -17.88 -17.06
N GLU A 271 -10.20 -17.86 -18.20
CA GLU A 271 -10.26 -16.71 -19.11
C GLU A 271 -10.70 -15.39 -18.45
N PRO A 272 -11.77 -15.32 -17.64
CA PRO A 272 -12.17 -14.07 -17.00
C PRO A 272 -11.06 -13.50 -16.11
N MET A 273 -10.38 -14.35 -15.35
CA MET A 273 -9.25 -13.93 -14.52
C MET A 273 -8.04 -13.51 -15.35
N VAL A 274 -7.74 -14.21 -16.46
CA VAL A 274 -6.65 -13.82 -17.38
C VAL A 274 -6.92 -12.45 -17.99
N ALA A 275 -8.15 -12.18 -18.41
CA ALA A 275 -8.55 -10.88 -18.93
C ALA A 275 -8.41 -9.78 -17.85
N HIS A 276 -8.88 -10.04 -16.62
CA HIS A 276 -8.74 -9.10 -15.50
C HIS A 276 -7.27 -8.77 -15.18
N PHE A 277 -6.42 -9.79 -15.10
CA PHE A 277 -4.98 -9.61 -14.89
C PHE A 277 -4.33 -8.80 -16.01
N ALA A 278 -4.65 -9.11 -17.27
CA ALA A 278 -4.07 -8.40 -18.40
C ALA A 278 -4.41 -6.90 -18.38
N HIS A 279 -5.67 -6.54 -18.16
CA HIS A 279 -6.08 -5.13 -18.06
C HIS A 279 -5.44 -4.44 -16.85
N SER A 280 -5.48 -5.09 -15.68
CA SER A 280 -4.86 -4.56 -14.45
C SER A 280 -3.36 -4.30 -14.63
N VAL A 281 -2.65 -5.18 -15.34
CA VAL A 281 -1.21 -5.02 -15.64
C VAL A 281 -0.98 -3.85 -16.60
N ILE A 282 -1.80 -3.69 -17.64
CA ILE A 282 -1.68 -2.56 -18.58
C ILE A 282 -1.82 -1.23 -17.85
N ASP A 283 -2.85 -1.09 -17.04
CA ASP A 283 -3.15 0.15 -16.32
C ASP A 283 -2.09 0.44 -15.26
N ALA A 284 -1.70 -0.56 -14.47
CA ALA A 284 -0.65 -0.39 -13.47
C ALA A 284 0.71 -0.08 -14.10
N CYS A 285 1.08 -0.70 -15.23
CA CYS A 285 2.32 -0.35 -15.93
C CYS A 285 2.32 1.11 -16.40
N ARG A 286 1.18 1.63 -16.85
CA ARG A 286 1.04 3.04 -17.25
C ARG A 286 1.18 3.97 -16.05
N GLU A 287 0.49 3.69 -14.95
CA GLU A 287 0.55 4.48 -13.73
C GLU A 287 1.95 4.49 -13.11
N GLU A 288 2.61 3.34 -13.06
CA GLU A 288 3.96 3.24 -12.53
C GLU A 288 4.99 3.94 -13.42
N ALA A 289 4.85 3.90 -14.75
CA ALA A 289 5.68 4.67 -15.65
C ALA A 289 5.55 6.20 -15.40
N ILE A 290 4.32 6.69 -15.21
CA ILE A 290 4.06 8.09 -14.85
C ILE A 290 4.68 8.44 -13.50
N LEU A 291 4.57 7.54 -12.51
CA LEU A 291 5.15 7.76 -11.19
C LEU A 291 6.68 7.78 -11.24
N ILE A 292 7.33 6.90 -12.00
CA ILE A 292 8.79 6.90 -12.19
C ILE A 292 9.26 8.23 -12.80
N ASP A 293 8.55 8.76 -13.78
CA ASP A 293 8.87 10.05 -14.40
C ASP A 293 8.74 11.21 -13.40
N ARG A 294 7.63 11.24 -12.63
CA ARG A 294 7.40 12.23 -11.57
C ARG A 294 8.48 12.17 -10.48
N LEU A 295 8.88 10.97 -10.07
CA LEU A 295 9.93 10.77 -9.08
C LEU A 295 11.31 11.16 -9.62
N THR A 296 11.56 10.97 -10.91
CA THR A 296 12.78 11.43 -11.59
C THR A 296 12.82 12.96 -11.62
N THR A 297 11.69 13.60 -11.92
CA THR A 297 11.55 15.05 -11.84
C THR A 297 11.79 15.56 -10.41
N LEU A 298 11.16 14.95 -9.41
CA LEU A 298 11.38 15.30 -7.99
C LEU A 298 12.85 15.12 -7.59
N ARG A 299 13.50 14.05 -8.04
CA ARG A 299 14.93 13.82 -7.78
C ARG A 299 15.78 14.99 -8.30
N THR A 300 15.50 15.49 -9.49
CA THR A 300 16.19 16.66 -10.07
C THR A 300 15.90 17.92 -9.26
N GLN A 301 14.65 18.14 -8.84
CA GLN A 301 14.28 19.26 -7.97
C GLN A 301 15.05 19.21 -6.63
N LEU A 302 15.11 18.04 -6.00
CA LEU A 302 15.86 17.81 -4.75
C LEU A 302 17.35 18.03 -4.96
N PHE A 303 17.91 17.65 -6.11
CA PHE A 303 19.29 17.93 -6.46
C PHE A 303 19.56 19.45 -6.51
N THR A 304 18.67 20.22 -7.15
CA THR A 304 18.81 21.68 -7.29
C THR A 304 18.52 22.46 -6.00
N ALA A 305 17.66 21.93 -5.13
CA ALA A 305 17.26 22.60 -3.89
C ALA A 305 18.33 22.54 -2.79
N VAL A 306 19.23 21.54 -2.85
CA VAL A 306 20.37 21.47 -1.94
C VAL A 306 21.34 22.60 -2.29
N ALA A 307 21.53 23.53 -1.35
CA ALA A 307 22.26 24.78 -1.56
C ALA A 307 23.58 24.63 -2.36
N PRO A 308 23.87 25.54 -3.30
CA PRO A 308 25.11 25.53 -4.09
C PRO A 308 26.36 25.41 -3.20
N GLY A 309 27.25 24.48 -3.55
CA GLY A 309 28.47 24.18 -2.79
C GLY A 309 28.35 23.04 -1.77
N ARG A 310 27.14 22.55 -1.47
CA ARG A 310 26.95 21.34 -0.65
C ARG A 310 27.01 20.07 -1.49
N LEU A 311 28.22 19.63 -1.79
CA LEU A 311 28.49 18.37 -2.50
C LEU A 311 28.59 17.18 -1.53
N GLY A 312 28.55 15.96 -2.07
CA GLY A 312 28.81 14.72 -1.32
C GLY A 312 27.58 14.07 -0.71
N ARG A 313 27.68 13.64 0.55
CA ARG A 313 26.67 12.77 1.19
C ARG A 313 25.30 13.42 1.38
N ILE A 314 25.25 14.71 1.70
CA ILE A 314 23.97 15.43 1.84
C ILE A 314 23.16 15.41 0.55
N LEU A 315 23.81 15.63 -0.59
CA LEU A 315 23.18 15.59 -1.91
C LEU A 315 22.68 14.18 -2.22
N GLN A 316 23.49 13.15 -1.96
CA GLN A 316 23.08 11.74 -2.13
C GLN A 316 21.85 11.39 -1.29
N ILE A 317 21.82 11.83 -0.02
CA ILE A 317 20.69 11.62 0.88
C ILE A 317 19.44 12.35 0.35
N ALA A 318 19.57 13.63 -0.02
CA ALA A 318 18.47 14.42 -0.56
C ALA A 318 17.85 13.77 -1.80
N VAL A 319 18.66 13.40 -2.80
CA VAL A 319 18.13 12.76 -4.03
C VAL A 319 17.57 11.36 -3.78
N SER A 320 17.99 10.68 -2.71
CA SER A 320 17.42 9.38 -2.32
C SER A 320 16.01 9.50 -1.74
N LEU A 321 15.60 10.69 -1.27
CA LEU A 321 14.26 10.93 -0.72
C LEU A 321 13.15 10.70 -1.76
N ALA A 322 13.46 10.80 -3.05
CA ALA A 322 12.51 10.47 -4.11
C ALA A 322 12.01 9.01 -4.01
N THR A 323 12.87 8.05 -3.66
CA THR A 323 12.48 6.64 -3.53
C THR A 323 12.43 6.12 -2.11
N ALA A 324 13.07 6.80 -1.16
CA ALA A 324 13.01 6.49 0.27
C ALA A 324 12.50 7.72 1.03
N PRO A 325 11.19 8.03 0.96
CA PRO A 325 10.65 9.29 1.43
C PRO A 325 10.61 9.41 2.95
N VAL A 326 10.94 8.35 3.69
CA VAL A 326 11.05 8.34 5.15
C VAL A 326 12.41 7.78 5.55
N LEU A 327 13.08 8.48 6.46
CA LEU A 327 14.39 8.09 6.99
C LEU A 327 14.52 8.41 8.48
N ASN A 328 15.58 7.89 9.09
CA ASN A 328 16.06 8.31 10.40
C ASN A 328 17.60 8.37 10.38
N ASN A 329 18.18 8.93 11.43
CA ASN A 329 19.65 9.07 11.51
C ASN A 329 20.36 7.71 11.47
N LEU A 330 19.77 6.66 12.07
CA LEU A 330 20.38 5.33 12.08
C LEU A 330 20.47 4.71 10.67
N ARG A 331 19.42 4.87 9.85
CA ARG A 331 19.43 4.46 8.44
C ARG A 331 20.51 5.20 7.66
N ILE A 332 20.64 6.52 7.88
CA ILE A 332 21.67 7.31 7.22
C ILE A 332 23.06 6.81 7.58
N VAL A 333 23.33 6.56 8.87
CA VAL A 333 24.60 6.01 9.35
C VAL A 333 24.92 4.68 8.67
N GLN A 334 23.95 3.74 8.68
CA GLN A 334 24.13 2.41 8.10
C GLN A 334 24.33 2.44 6.58
N GLN A 335 23.52 3.22 5.86
CA GLN A 335 23.52 3.24 4.40
C GLN A 335 24.69 4.03 3.81
N TYR A 336 25.12 5.12 4.46
CA TYR A 336 26.14 6.02 3.92
C TYR A 336 27.50 5.91 4.63
N GLY A 337 27.61 5.10 5.69
CA GLY A 337 28.85 4.87 6.42
C GLY A 337 29.40 6.13 7.09
N ILE A 338 28.52 6.99 7.62
CA ILE A 338 28.90 8.25 8.29
C ILE A 338 28.63 8.20 9.78
N THR A 339 29.26 9.10 10.54
CA THR A 339 29.06 9.16 11.99
C THR A 339 27.64 9.60 12.35
N PRO A 340 27.09 9.20 13.51
CA PRO A 340 25.79 9.68 13.99
C PRO A 340 25.71 11.21 14.06
N LYS A 341 26.81 11.89 14.48
CA LYS A 341 26.89 13.35 14.50
C LYS A 341 26.74 13.96 13.11
N ALA A 342 27.39 13.38 12.10
CA ALA A 342 27.27 13.83 10.71
C ALA A 342 25.85 13.59 10.17
N ALA A 343 25.24 12.44 10.47
CA ALA A 343 23.86 12.16 10.08
C ALA A 343 22.87 13.18 10.67
N THR A 344 22.99 13.51 11.95
CA THR A 344 22.18 14.56 12.61
C THR A 344 22.40 15.92 11.96
N GLY A 345 23.65 16.32 11.69
CA GLY A 345 23.93 17.60 11.03
C GLY A 345 23.31 17.71 9.63
N ILE A 346 23.32 16.60 8.88
CA ILE A 346 22.67 16.52 7.57
C ILE A 346 21.15 16.62 7.71
N THR A 347 20.53 15.86 8.62
CA THR A 347 19.07 15.90 8.78
C THR A 347 18.58 17.26 9.28
N THR A 348 19.29 17.89 10.22
CA THR A 348 19.00 19.27 10.64
C THR A 348 19.04 20.23 9.46
N THR A 349 20.10 20.17 8.63
CA THR A 349 20.16 21.02 7.42
C THR A 349 18.96 20.80 6.50
N LEU A 350 18.63 19.54 6.21
CA LEU A 350 17.54 19.23 5.28
C LEU A 350 16.17 19.65 5.84
N VAL A 351 16.01 19.67 7.17
CA VAL A 351 14.82 20.23 7.84
C VAL A 351 14.80 21.76 7.73
N GLU A 352 15.93 22.44 7.98
CA GLU A 352 16.04 23.90 7.82
C GLU A 352 15.77 24.36 6.37
N GLN A 353 16.09 23.52 5.39
CA GLN A 353 15.80 23.75 3.97
C GLN A 353 14.37 23.37 3.56
N GLY A 354 13.54 22.87 4.48
CA GLY A 354 12.16 22.43 4.20
C GLY A 354 12.04 21.15 3.37
N LEU A 355 13.15 20.44 3.12
CA LEU A 355 13.17 19.19 2.37
C LEU A 355 12.74 17.99 3.21
N LEU A 356 12.83 18.10 4.53
CA LEU A 356 12.38 17.12 5.50
C LEU A 356 11.48 17.75 6.56
N VAL A 357 10.49 16.97 7.01
CA VAL A 357 9.65 17.31 8.15
C VAL A 357 9.84 16.26 9.24
N PRO A 358 10.15 16.65 10.48
CA PRO A 358 10.20 15.72 11.61
C PRO A 358 8.84 15.08 11.87
N HIS A 359 8.83 13.79 12.18
CA HIS A 359 7.60 13.09 12.51
C HIS A 359 7.10 13.48 13.90
N PRO A 360 5.85 13.97 14.06
CA PRO A 360 5.38 14.58 15.31
C PRO A 360 5.35 13.59 16.50
N ARG A 361 5.26 12.28 16.22
CA ARG A 361 5.10 11.25 17.25
C ARG A 361 6.37 10.42 17.52
N CYS A 362 7.49 10.71 16.86
CA CYS A 362 8.71 9.90 16.92
C CYS A 362 9.93 10.71 17.40
N THR A 363 9.85 11.25 18.62
CA THR A 363 10.93 12.08 19.20
C THR A 363 12.19 11.29 19.53
N ARG A 364 12.07 10.01 19.94
CA ARG A 364 13.22 9.19 20.35
C ARG A 364 14.05 8.65 19.17
N SER A 365 13.40 8.28 18.08
CA SER A 365 14.07 7.72 16.89
C SER A 365 14.35 8.76 15.80
N ALA A 366 13.88 10.01 15.98
CA ALA A 366 14.03 11.12 15.03
C ALA A 366 13.72 10.67 13.60
N VAL A 367 12.46 10.32 13.36
CA VAL A 367 11.98 9.95 12.03
C VAL A 367 11.68 11.23 11.26
N PHE A 368 12.14 11.30 10.00
CA PHE A 368 11.91 12.43 9.11
C PHE A 368 11.23 11.95 7.83
N CYS A 369 10.41 12.81 7.24
CA CYS A 369 9.66 12.52 6.02
C CYS A 369 9.88 13.63 4.98
N ASN A 370 10.02 13.27 3.70
CA ASN A 370 9.83 14.19 2.60
C ASN A 370 8.34 14.15 2.18
N PRO A 371 7.56 15.22 2.39
CA PRO A 371 6.11 15.20 2.17
C PRO A 371 5.74 15.02 0.69
N GLN A 372 6.49 15.65 -0.22
CA GLN A 372 6.23 15.58 -1.66
C GLN A 372 6.46 14.16 -2.21
N ALA A 373 7.56 13.51 -1.82
CA ALA A 373 7.82 12.13 -2.21
C ALA A 373 6.79 11.17 -1.60
N LEU A 374 6.45 11.31 -0.31
CA LEU A 374 5.38 10.52 0.31
C LEU A 374 4.05 10.67 -0.43
N TYR A 375 3.73 11.90 -0.85
CA TYR A 375 2.53 12.20 -1.62
C TYR A 375 2.54 11.51 -2.98
N LEU A 376 3.64 11.58 -3.73
CA LEU A 376 3.76 10.89 -5.03
C LEU A 376 3.60 9.37 -4.88
N HIS A 377 4.25 8.75 -3.89
CA HIS A 377 4.12 7.31 -3.64
C HIS A 377 2.73 6.90 -3.14
N SER A 378 1.91 7.84 -2.65
CA SER A 378 0.55 7.53 -2.19
C SER A 378 -0.43 7.23 -3.32
N GLY A 379 -0.06 7.56 -4.58
CA GLY A 379 -0.94 7.40 -5.75
C GLY A 379 -2.11 8.38 -5.77
N LEU A 380 -2.17 9.33 -4.83
CA LEU A 380 -3.22 10.34 -4.83
C LEU A 380 -3.09 11.25 -6.06
N PRO A 381 -4.20 11.58 -6.74
CA PRO A 381 -4.16 12.49 -7.86
C PRO A 381 -3.62 13.83 -7.39
N THR A 382 -2.51 14.27 -8.01
CA THR A 382 -2.01 15.64 -7.92
C THR A 382 -3.15 16.54 -8.35
N ASN A 383 -3.78 17.25 -7.41
CA ASN A 383 -4.63 18.37 -7.80
C ASN A 383 -3.74 19.30 -8.63
N PRO A 384 -4.10 19.61 -9.89
CA PRO A 384 -3.37 20.63 -10.63
C PRO A 384 -3.57 21.93 -9.85
N ALA A 385 -2.50 22.38 -9.20
CA ALA A 385 -2.45 23.66 -8.51
C ALA A 385 -2.40 24.79 -9.55
#